data_AF-A0A821TSC8-F1
#
_entry.id   AF-A0A821TSC8-F1
#
_cell.length_a   1.000
_cell.length_b   1.000
_cell.length_c   1.000
_cell.angle_alpha   90.00
_cell.angle_beta   90.00
_cell.angle_gamma   90.00
#
_symmetry.space_group_name_H-M   'P 1'
#
loop_
_entity.id
_entity.type
_entity.pdbx_description
1 polymer ?
#
loop_
_entity_poly.entity_id
_entity_poly.type
_entity_poly.pdbx_seq_one_letter_code
_entity_poly.pdbx_strand_id
1 'polypeptide(L)'
;MEGYCKVEKKNISNITSYSKKWTSKIQQQPLLSSYNTTKDVQLEVIRTPERHVELIKARVESIQEIIATYRTEMQRIYPRGRLSISRKHYQVDAMRNLFKDAYSLVSNASSKLLDLREEETLMLNNLRDADFQYEHKVANAQENRTKLQEKLKSIREKIARAEKECSRQQEIYRKSAIDIYQRCRRLEKERLD
;
A
#
# COMPACT_ATOMS: atom_id res chain seq x y z
N MET A 1 17.68 22.17 -24.14
CA MET A 1 18.56 21.07 -23.65
C MET A 1 19.56 21.56 -22.59
N GLU A 2 20.35 22.61 -22.80
CA GLU A 2 21.28 23.10 -21.74
C GLU A 2 20.57 23.61 -20.47
N GLY A 3 19.44 24.29 -20.61
CA GLY A 3 18.61 24.69 -19.47
C GLY A 3 18.09 23.49 -18.66
N TYR A 4 17.73 22.40 -19.35
CA TYR A 4 17.30 21.15 -18.73
C TYR A 4 18.43 20.51 -17.92
N CYS A 5 19.64 20.38 -18.49
CA CYS A 5 20.80 19.86 -17.76
C CYS A 5 21.15 20.71 -16.51
N LYS A 6 20.96 22.03 -16.55
CA LYS A 6 21.18 22.91 -15.37
C LYS A 6 20.15 22.65 -14.26
N VAL A 7 18.88 22.50 -14.62
CA VAL A 7 17.80 22.20 -13.65
C VAL A 7 18.02 20.83 -13.01
N GLU A 8 18.33 19.81 -13.81
CA GLU A 8 18.59 18.46 -13.30
C GLU A 8 19.83 18.41 -12.40
N LYS A 9 20.91 19.11 -12.74
CA LYS A 9 22.10 19.24 -11.86
C LYS A 9 21.76 19.88 -10.51
N LYS A 10 20.85 20.85 -10.49
CA LYS A 10 20.36 21.46 -9.24
C LYS A 10 19.51 20.47 -8.43
N ASN A 11 18.63 19.71 -9.07
CA ASN A 11 17.83 18.67 -8.42
C ASN A 11 18.70 17.55 -7.83
N ILE A 12 19.71 17.08 -8.57
CA ILE A 12 20.73 16.14 -8.10
C ILE A 12 21.39 16.67 -6.82
N SER A 13 21.85 17.93 -6.83
CA SER A 13 22.50 18.54 -5.67
C SER A 13 21.57 18.62 -4.45
N ASN A 14 20.31 19.00 -4.65
CA ASN A 14 19.31 19.09 -3.59
C ASN A 14 19.03 17.72 -2.95
N ILE A 15 18.76 16.70 -3.77
CA ILE A 15 18.45 15.33 -3.29
C ILE A 15 19.67 14.74 -2.57
N THR A 16 20.87 14.92 -3.12
CA THR A 16 22.11 14.46 -2.47
C THR A 16 22.33 15.13 -1.11
N SER A 17 22.08 16.44 -1.03
CA SER A 17 22.25 17.20 0.21
C SER A 17 21.22 16.80 1.27
N TYR A 18 19.98 16.56 0.84
CA TYR A 18 18.91 16.06 1.70
C TYR A 18 19.23 14.65 2.23
N SER A 19 19.62 13.71 1.35
CA SER A 19 20.03 12.36 1.74
C SER A 19 21.14 12.38 2.79
N LYS A 20 22.23 13.12 2.54
CA LYS A 20 23.36 13.25 3.49
C LYS A 20 22.92 13.78 4.86
N LYS A 21 22.05 14.79 4.88
CA LYS A 21 21.53 15.38 6.12
C LYS A 21 20.74 14.36 6.95
N TRP A 22 19.89 13.56 6.31
CA TRP A 22 19.05 12.59 7.01
C TRP A 22 19.82 11.33 7.41
N THR A 23 20.73 10.85 6.57
CA THR A 23 21.67 9.78 6.92
C THR A 23 22.46 10.12 8.17
N SER A 24 23.00 11.34 8.26
CA SER A 24 23.72 11.81 9.45
C SER A 24 22.83 11.85 10.70
N LYS A 25 21.60 12.36 10.58
CA LYS A 25 20.64 12.39 11.70
C LYS A 25 20.25 11.01 12.21
N ILE A 26 20.02 10.05 11.31
CA ILE A 26 19.65 8.68 11.66
C ILE A 26 20.83 7.97 12.31
N GLN A 27 22.04 8.17 11.79
CA GLN A 27 23.26 7.61 12.40
C GLN A 27 23.48 8.09 13.84
N GLN A 28 23.14 9.34 14.15
CA GLN A 28 23.24 9.95 15.48
C GLN A 28 22.18 9.46 16.49
N GLN A 29 21.16 8.71 16.07
CA GLN A 29 20.14 8.21 17.00
C GLN A 29 20.72 7.13 17.94
N PRO A 30 20.34 7.14 19.23
CA PRO A 30 20.84 6.20 20.24
C PRO A 30 20.48 4.75 19.92
N LEU A 31 21.44 3.85 20.09
CA LEU A 31 21.36 2.43 19.77
C LEU A 31 20.70 1.65 20.93
N LEU A 32 19.38 1.53 20.90
CA LEU A 32 18.65 0.49 21.63
C LEU A 32 18.45 -0.70 20.68
N SER A 33 18.59 -1.95 21.13
CA SER A 33 18.61 -3.11 20.21
C SER A 33 17.32 -3.27 19.38
N SER A 34 16.17 -2.80 19.91
CA SER A 34 14.88 -2.74 19.21
C SER A 34 14.80 -1.69 18.10
N TYR A 35 15.75 -0.74 18.05
CA TYR A 35 15.80 0.34 17.05
C TYR A 35 16.71 0.02 15.87
N ASN A 36 17.52 -1.03 15.92
CA ASN A 36 18.45 -1.37 14.83
C ASN A 36 17.71 -1.73 13.54
N THR A 37 16.68 -2.57 13.61
CA THR A 37 15.84 -2.91 12.44
C THR A 37 15.10 -1.70 11.87
N THR A 38 14.63 -0.79 12.73
CA THR A 38 13.96 0.44 12.29
C THR A 38 14.94 1.42 11.65
N LYS A 39 16.16 1.51 12.18
CA LYS A 39 17.25 2.36 11.67
C LYS A 39 17.74 1.89 10.29
N ASP A 40 17.88 0.58 10.10
CA ASP A 40 18.28 0.00 8.82
C ASP A 40 17.23 0.24 7.73
N VAL A 41 15.94 0.07 8.06
CA VAL A 41 14.83 0.39 7.15
C VAL A 41 14.80 1.87 6.80
N GLN A 42 15.00 2.77 7.78
CA GLN A 42 15.07 4.21 7.54
C GLN A 42 16.24 4.62 6.65
N LEU A 43 17.41 3.97 6.79
CA LEU A 43 18.56 4.20 5.92
C LEU A 43 18.31 3.66 4.51
N GLU A 44 17.62 2.53 4.36
CA GLU A 44 17.26 1.96 3.06
C GLU A 44 16.33 2.89 2.27
N VAL A 45 15.32 3.47 2.94
CA VAL A 45 14.41 4.46 2.34
C VAL A 45 15.16 5.69 1.83
N ILE A 46 16.25 6.10 2.50
CA ILE A 46 17.07 7.25 2.08
C ILE A 46 18.01 6.90 0.92
N ARG A 47 18.45 5.64 0.83
CA ARG A 47 19.28 5.14 -0.28
C ARG A 47 18.48 4.99 -1.59
N THR A 48 17.16 4.82 -1.54
CA THR A 48 16.32 4.73 -2.75
C THR A 48 16.40 6.01 -3.62
N PRO A 49 16.26 7.23 -3.08
CA PRO A 49 16.54 8.47 -3.81
C PRO A 49 17.96 8.58 -4.40
N GLU A 50 18.97 8.00 -3.75
CA GLU A 50 20.37 8.06 -4.23
C GLU A 50 20.57 7.28 -5.53
N ARG A 51 19.96 6.08 -5.63
CA ARG A 51 19.94 5.32 -6.89
C ARG A 51 19.22 6.07 -8.02
N HIS A 52 18.15 6.79 -7.68
CA HIS A 52 17.46 7.63 -8.66
C HIS A 52 18.34 8.79 -9.16
N VAL A 53 19.12 9.40 -8.27
CA VAL A 53 20.10 10.44 -8.62
C VAL A 53 21.17 9.93 -9.59
N GLU A 54 21.66 8.71 -9.42
CA GLU A 54 22.63 8.09 -10.35
C GLU A 54 22.07 7.97 -11.77
N LEU A 55 20.81 7.56 -11.91
CA LEU A 55 20.13 7.48 -13.21
C LEU A 55 19.97 8.86 -13.86
N ILE A 56 19.61 9.89 -13.07
CA ILE A 56 19.49 11.27 -13.58
C ILE A 56 20.88 11.78 -14.03
N LYS A 57 21.95 11.50 -13.29
CA LYS A 57 23.33 11.87 -13.67
C LYS A 57 23.72 11.26 -15.02
N ALA A 58 23.55 9.95 -15.17
CA ALA A 58 23.86 9.26 -16.42
C ALA A 58 23.09 9.84 -17.62
N ARG A 59 21.80 10.18 -17.41
CA ARG A 59 20.98 10.83 -18.45
C ARG A 59 21.49 12.23 -18.80
N VAL A 60 21.86 13.03 -17.80
CA VAL A 60 22.41 14.38 -18.02
C VAL A 60 23.73 14.30 -18.79
N GLU A 61 24.62 13.38 -18.44
CA GLU A 61 25.89 13.15 -19.13
C GLU A 61 25.68 12.78 -20.61
N SER A 62 24.78 11.83 -20.88
CA SER A 62 24.42 11.46 -22.25
C SER A 62 23.87 12.64 -23.07
N ILE A 63 23.00 13.47 -22.48
CA ILE A 63 22.49 14.67 -23.15
C ILE A 63 23.62 15.68 -23.42
N GLN A 64 24.56 15.85 -22.48
CA GLN A 64 25.70 16.75 -22.66
C GLN A 64 26.64 16.25 -23.76
N GLU A 65 26.85 14.93 -23.87
CA GLU A 65 27.62 14.31 -24.92
C GLU A 65 26.97 14.54 -26.30
N ILE A 66 25.65 14.35 -26.41
CA ILE A 66 24.90 14.65 -27.65
C ILE A 66 25.07 16.13 -28.04
N ILE A 67 24.98 17.06 -27.08
CA ILE A 67 25.18 18.49 -27.34
C ILE A 67 26.62 18.75 -27.83
N ALA A 68 27.61 18.12 -27.20
CA ALA A 68 29.01 18.27 -27.59
C ALA A 68 29.25 17.74 -29.01
N THR A 69 28.79 16.54 -29.32
CA THR A 69 28.89 15.92 -30.65
C THR A 69 28.21 16.78 -31.71
N TYR A 70 27.00 17.29 -31.42
CA TYR A 70 26.29 18.20 -32.33
C TYR A 70 27.06 19.49 -32.57
N ARG A 71 27.69 20.07 -31.55
CA ARG A 71 28.53 21.27 -31.69
C ARG A 71 29.76 21.02 -32.54
N THR A 72 30.44 19.89 -32.32
CA THR A 72 31.63 19.49 -33.07
C THR A 72 31.29 19.27 -34.55
N GLU A 73 30.22 18.53 -34.84
CA GLU A 73 29.75 18.32 -36.22
C GLU A 73 29.31 19.64 -36.87
N MET A 74 28.61 20.51 -36.14
CA MET A 74 28.27 21.85 -36.64
C MET A 74 29.50 22.70 -36.95
N GLN A 75 30.55 22.66 -36.13
CA GLN A 75 31.81 23.36 -36.41
C GLN A 75 32.57 22.76 -37.59
N ARG A 76 32.48 21.43 -37.79
CA ARG A 76 33.10 20.71 -38.91
C ARG A 76 32.41 21.04 -40.23
N ILE A 77 31.08 21.04 -40.25
CA ILE A 77 30.27 21.33 -41.44
C ILE A 77 30.29 22.83 -41.75
N TYR A 78 30.33 23.67 -40.72
CA TYR A 78 30.35 25.14 -40.84
C TYR A 78 31.53 25.73 -40.04
N PRO A 79 32.77 25.60 -40.55
CA PRO A 79 33.92 26.26 -39.93
C PRO A 79 33.67 27.77 -39.97
N ARG A 80 33.83 28.46 -38.83
CA ARG A 80 33.48 29.88 -38.60
C ARG A 80 34.24 30.91 -39.47
N GLY A 81 34.87 30.51 -40.58
CA GLY A 81 35.46 31.41 -41.56
C GLY A 81 34.67 31.41 -42.87
N ARG A 82 34.06 32.55 -43.20
CA ARG A 82 33.57 32.95 -44.56
C ARG A 82 32.13 32.64 -44.99
N LEU A 83 31.17 32.48 -44.10
CA LEU A 83 29.77 32.58 -44.50
C LEU A 83 29.13 33.81 -43.86
N SER A 84 28.83 34.80 -44.70
CA SER A 84 28.05 35.98 -44.33
C SER A 84 26.75 35.53 -43.66
N ILE A 85 26.45 36.13 -42.52
CA ILE A 85 25.37 35.80 -41.57
C ILE A 85 23.93 35.90 -42.15
N SER A 86 23.72 36.15 -43.45
CA SER A 86 22.39 36.53 -43.97
C SER A 86 21.60 35.51 -44.80
N ARG A 87 22.12 34.30 -45.11
CA ARG A 87 21.32 33.30 -45.84
C ARG A 87 20.98 32.11 -44.93
N LYS A 88 19.76 32.11 -44.40
CA LYS A 88 19.16 30.93 -43.75
C LYS A 88 19.24 29.75 -44.72
N HIS A 89 20.04 28.75 -44.38
CA HIS A 89 20.20 27.55 -45.20
C HIS A 89 18.95 26.68 -45.04
N TYR A 90 18.32 26.28 -46.14
CA TYR A 90 17.12 25.44 -46.14
C TYR A 90 17.25 24.19 -45.25
N GLN A 91 18.43 23.55 -45.23
CA GLN A 91 18.72 22.40 -44.36
C GLN A 91 18.66 22.72 -42.86
N VAL A 92 19.03 23.93 -42.44
CA VAL A 92 18.96 24.35 -41.04
C VAL A 92 17.51 24.52 -40.60
N ASP A 93 16.66 25.10 -41.47
CA ASP A 93 15.23 25.20 -41.20
C ASP A 93 14.53 23.83 -41.23
N ALA A 94 14.92 22.93 -42.14
CA ALA A 94 14.44 21.55 -42.18
C ALA A 94 14.81 20.78 -40.89
N MET A 95 16.06 20.85 -40.44
CA MET A 95 16.47 20.24 -39.17
C MET A 95 15.75 20.86 -37.97
N ARG A 96 15.57 22.18 -37.95
CA ARG A 96 14.84 22.85 -36.88
C ARG A 96 13.39 22.38 -36.78
N ASN A 97 12.73 22.15 -37.91
CA ASN A 97 11.37 21.62 -37.93
C ASN A 97 11.32 20.18 -37.44
N LEU A 98 12.24 19.32 -37.88
CA LEU A 98 12.36 17.95 -37.36
C LEU A 98 12.56 17.90 -35.84
N PHE A 99 13.40 18.79 -35.30
CA PHE A 99 13.59 18.89 -33.84
C PHE A 99 12.34 19.39 -33.12
N LYS A 100 11.58 20.33 -33.70
CA LYS A 100 10.30 20.79 -33.14
C LYS A 100 9.28 19.66 -33.12
N ASP A 101 9.16 18.91 -34.20
CA ASP A 101 8.21 17.81 -34.33
C ASP A 101 8.56 16.68 -33.34
N ALA A 102 9.84 16.29 -33.27
CA ALA A 102 10.31 15.31 -32.30
C ALA A 102 10.08 15.78 -30.85
N TYR A 103 10.32 17.06 -30.56
CA TYR A 103 10.03 17.63 -29.23
C TYR A 103 8.54 17.58 -28.90
N SER A 104 7.66 17.93 -29.86
CA SER A 104 6.21 17.85 -29.67
C SER A 104 5.76 16.42 -29.38
N LEU A 105 6.30 15.42 -30.10
CA LEU A 105 5.99 14.01 -29.87
C LEU A 105 6.42 13.54 -28.48
N VAL A 106 7.65 13.91 -28.05
CA VAL A 106 8.16 13.57 -26.72
C VAL A 106 7.35 14.27 -25.63
N SER A 107 6.95 15.52 -25.84
CA SER A 107 6.10 16.27 -24.91
C SER A 107 4.74 15.58 -24.75
N ASN A 108 4.08 15.23 -25.86
CA ASN A 108 2.78 14.55 -25.84
C ASN A 108 2.86 13.18 -25.16
N ALA A 109 3.91 12.40 -25.44
CA ALA A 109 4.14 11.12 -24.78
C ALA A 109 4.39 11.29 -23.27
N SER A 110 5.10 12.35 -22.87
CA SER A 110 5.39 12.64 -21.46
C SER A 110 4.13 13.06 -20.71
N SER A 111 3.27 13.89 -21.33
CA SER A 111 1.96 14.23 -20.77
C SER A 111 1.08 12.99 -20.60
N LYS A 112 0.99 12.15 -21.64
CA LYS A 112 0.22 10.90 -21.55
C LYS A 112 0.72 9.95 -20.45
N LEU A 113 2.03 9.92 -20.22
CA LEU A 113 2.63 9.12 -19.15
C LEU A 113 2.27 9.68 -17.76
N LEU A 114 2.23 11.00 -17.60
CA LEU A 114 1.75 11.64 -16.37
C LEU A 114 0.29 11.31 -16.11
N ASP A 115 -0.59 11.46 -17.10
CA ASP A 115 -2.01 11.14 -16.98
C ASP A 115 -2.23 9.68 -16.55
N LEU A 116 -1.51 8.74 -17.16
CA LEU A 116 -1.58 7.32 -16.81
C LEU A 116 -1.07 7.03 -15.38
N ARG A 117 -0.06 7.77 -14.90
CA ARG A 117 0.42 7.64 -13.52
C ARG A 117 -0.57 8.19 -12.52
N GLU A 118 -1.22 9.31 -12.83
CA GLU A 118 -2.29 9.84 -11.99
C GLU A 118 -3.46 8.84 -11.89
N GLU A 119 -3.86 8.23 -13.03
CA GLU A 119 -4.87 7.18 -13.06
C GLU A 119 -4.45 5.93 -12.27
N GLU A 120 -3.19 5.48 -12.40
CA GLU A 120 -2.65 4.37 -11.59
C GLU A 120 -2.74 4.67 -10.09
N THR A 121 -2.32 5.86 -9.66
CA THR A 121 -2.39 6.24 -8.24
C THR A 121 -3.82 6.31 -7.72
N LEU A 122 -4.77 6.78 -8.53
CA LEU A 122 -6.18 6.80 -8.19
C LEU A 122 -6.73 5.37 -8.01
N MET A 123 -6.38 4.46 -8.93
CA MET A 123 -6.83 3.06 -8.85
C MET A 123 -6.22 2.33 -7.66
N LEU A 124 -4.95 2.58 -7.33
CA LEU A 124 -4.31 2.02 -6.13
C LEU A 124 -4.98 2.51 -4.84
N ASN A 125 -5.36 3.79 -4.77
CA ASN A 125 -6.10 4.33 -3.62
C ASN A 125 -7.48 3.68 -3.51
N ASN A 126 -8.21 3.56 -4.62
CA ASN A 126 -9.51 2.89 -4.64
C ASN A 126 -9.41 1.42 -4.20
N LEU A 127 -8.37 0.72 -4.62
CA LEU A 127 -8.11 -0.67 -4.23
C LEU A 127 -7.84 -0.78 -2.72
N ARG A 128 -7.00 0.12 -2.19
CA ARG A 128 -6.72 0.19 -0.75
C ARG A 128 -7.96 0.48 0.09
N ASP A 129 -8.82 1.37 -0.38
CA ASP A 129 -10.09 1.69 0.29
C ASP A 129 -11.05 0.48 0.27
N ALA A 130 -11.10 -0.25 -0.86
CA ALA A 130 -11.90 -1.47 -0.98
C ALA A 130 -11.40 -2.57 -0.03
N ASP A 131 -10.08 -2.78 0.06
CA ASP A 131 -9.47 -3.74 0.98
C ASP A 131 -9.79 -3.39 2.43
N PHE A 132 -9.66 -2.11 2.81
CA PHE A 132 -9.99 -1.64 4.16
C PHE A 132 -11.47 -1.90 4.52
N GLN A 133 -12.40 -1.62 3.59
CA GLN A 133 -13.81 -1.91 3.80
C GLN A 133 -14.08 -3.41 3.94
N TYR A 134 -13.39 -4.25 3.17
CA TYR A 134 -13.53 -5.70 3.24
C TYR A 134 -13.02 -6.23 4.57
N GLU A 135 -11.84 -5.82 5.02
CA GLU A 135 -11.29 -6.19 6.33
C GLU A 135 -12.23 -5.81 7.48
N HIS A 136 -12.80 -4.60 7.44
CA HIS A 136 -13.77 -4.16 8.44
C HIS A 136 -15.05 -5.01 8.45
N LYS A 137 -15.55 -5.40 7.27
CA LYS A 137 -16.71 -6.31 7.16
C LYS A 137 -16.40 -7.69 7.72
N VAL A 138 -15.20 -8.23 7.46
CA VAL A 138 -14.75 -9.53 7.99
C VAL A 138 -14.63 -9.49 9.51
N ALA A 139 -14.02 -8.42 10.06
CA ALA A 139 -13.91 -8.23 11.50
C ALA A 139 -15.27 -8.19 12.19
N ASN A 140 -16.22 -7.41 11.64
CA ASN A 140 -17.59 -7.35 12.15
C ASN A 140 -18.32 -8.71 12.08
N ALA A 141 -18.12 -9.46 11.00
CA ALA A 141 -18.70 -10.79 10.86
C ALA A 141 -18.12 -11.78 11.89
N GLN A 142 -16.82 -11.71 12.18
CA GLN A 142 -16.17 -12.50 13.23
C GLN A 142 -16.70 -12.13 14.62
N GLU A 143 -16.86 -10.85 14.94
CA GLU A 143 -17.42 -10.41 16.22
C GLU A 143 -18.88 -10.88 16.40
N ASN A 144 -19.69 -10.82 15.34
CA ASN A 144 -21.05 -11.37 15.39
C ASN A 144 -21.05 -12.88 15.61
N ARG A 145 -20.12 -13.60 14.97
CA ARG A 145 -19.97 -15.05 15.14
C ARG A 145 -19.59 -15.42 16.58
N THR A 146 -18.67 -14.70 17.21
CA THR A 146 -18.28 -14.97 18.61
C THR A 146 -19.45 -14.71 19.56
N LYS A 147 -20.16 -13.59 19.41
CA LYS A 147 -21.39 -13.29 20.18
C LYS A 147 -22.45 -14.38 20.05
N LEU A 148 -22.66 -14.91 18.84
CA LEU A 148 -23.62 -16.00 18.61
C LEU A 148 -23.15 -17.32 19.24
N GLN A 149 -21.85 -17.61 19.20
CA GLN A 149 -21.29 -18.80 19.86
C GLN A 149 -21.44 -18.74 21.38
N GLU A 150 -21.21 -17.58 22.00
CA GLU A 150 -21.42 -17.38 23.43
C GLU A 150 -22.89 -17.54 23.82
N LYS A 151 -23.81 -16.96 23.03
CA LYS A 151 -25.26 -17.17 23.23
C LYS A 151 -25.65 -18.63 23.13
N LEU A 152 -25.14 -19.36 22.13
CA LEU A 152 -25.37 -20.81 21.99
C LEU A 152 -24.86 -21.60 23.19
N LYS A 153 -23.66 -21.27 23.69
CA LYS A 153 -23.10 -21.91 24.89
C LYS A 153 -24.00 -21.67 26.12
N SER A 154 -24.44 -20.43 26.33
CA SER A 154 -25.37 -20.08 27.41
C SER A 154 -26.70 -20.84 27.32
N ILE A 155 -27.25 -20.98 26.11
CA ILE A 155 -28.49 -21.75 25.88
C ILE A 155 -28.27 -23.23 26.23
N ARG A 156 -27.15 -23.83 25.79
CA ARG A 156 -26.82 -25.22 26.13
C ARG A 156 -26.71 -25.44 27.64
N GLU A 157 -26.10 -24.50 28.36
CA GLU A 157 -26.03 -24.55 29.84
C GLU A 157 -27.40 -24.41 30.50
N LYS A 158 -28.32 -23.62 29.92
CA LYS A 158 -29.71 -23.53 30.39
C LYS A 158 -30.48 -24.84 30.15
N ILE A 159 -30.31 -25.45 28.98
CA ILE A 159 -30.91 -26.75 28.65
C ILE A 159 -30.43 -27.82 29.62
N ALA A 160 -29.12 -27.95 29.82
CA ALA A 160 -28.55 -28.94 30.74
C ALA A 160 -29.07 -28.77 32.18
N ARG A 161 -29.24 -27.52 32.64
CA ARG A 161 -29.85 -27.23 33.95
C ARG A 161 -31.32 -27.64 33.99
N ALA A 162 -32.10 -27.35 32.96
CA ALA A 162 -33.49 -27.73 32.87
C ALA A 162 -33.68 -29.26 32.82
N GLU A 163 -32.84 -29.99 32.08
CA GLU A 163 -32.85 -31.45 32.02
C GLU A 163 -32.55 -32.09 33.38
N LYS A 164 -31.58 -31.55 34.11
CA LYS A 164 -31.24 -31.99 35.46
C LYS A 164 -32.40 -31.75 36.43
N GLU A 165 -33.05 -30.59 36.34
CA GLU A 165 -34.21 -30.27 37.16
C GLU A 165 -35.42 -31.16 36.81
N CYS A 166 -35.67 -31.41 35.53
CA CYS A 166 -36.72 -32.32 35.07
C CYS A 166 -36.52 -33.73 35.63
N SER A 167 -35.30 -34.28 35.54
CA SER A 167 -34.95 -35.58 36.11
C SER A 167 -35.21 -35.63 37.62
N ARG A 168 -34.86 -34.56 38.34
CA ARG A 168 -35.11 -34.44 39.79
C ARG A 168 -36.60 -34.43 40.11
N GLN A 169 -37.40 -33.68 39.36
CA GLN A 169 -38.85 -33.60 39.54
C GLN A 169 -39.54 -34.92 39.22
N GLN A 170 -39.11 -35.63 38.18
CA GLN A 170 -39.60 -36.97 37.87
C GLN A 170 -39.35 -37.96 39.01
N GLU A 171 -38.17 -37.89 39.64
CA GLU A 171 -37.83 -38.73 40.79
C GLU A 171 -38.71 -38.43 42.01
N ILE A 172 -38.97 -37.15 42.29
CA ILE A 172 -39.88 -36.72 43.34
C ILE A 172 -41.30 -37.23 43.05
N TYR A 173 -41.79 -37.02 41.83
CA TYR A 173 -43.10 -37.49 41.40
C TYR A 173 -43.26 -39.00 41.56
N ARG A 174 -42.26 -39.80 41.14
CA ARG A 174 -42.29 -41.27 41.29
C ARG A 174 -42.47 -41.69 42.75
N LYS A 175 -41.72 -41.09 43.68
CA LYS A 175 -41.85 -41.37 45.12
C LYS A 175 -43.24 -41.03 45.63
N SER A 176 -43.75 -39.83 45.31
CA SER A 176 -45.10 -39.43 45.70
C SER A 176 -46.20 -40.32 45.11
N ALA A 177 -46.06 -40.73 43.85
CA ALA A 177 -47.02 -41.62 43.19
C ALA A 177 -47.05 -43.01 43.83
N ILE A 178 -45.89 -43.56 44.21
CA ILE A 178 -45.79 -44.83 44.95
C ILE A 178 -46.47 -44.71 46.32
N ASP A 179 -46.21 -43.64 47.06
CA ASP A 179 -46.84 -43.42 48.37
C ASP A 179 -48.36 -43.32 48.27
N ILE A 180 -48.87 -42.58 47.28
CA ILE A 180 -50.32 -42.49 47.01
C ILE A 180 -50.89 -43.88 46.70
N TYR A 181 -50.24 -44.63 45.79
CA TYR A 181 -50.66 -45.98 45.44
C TYR A 181 -50.73 -46.91 46.67
N GLN A 182 -49.70 -46.88 47.53
CA GLN A 182 -49.69 -47.68 48.76
C GLN A 182 -50.78 -47.27 49.75
N ARG A 183 -51.15 -45.97 49.82
CA ARG A 183 -52.28 -45.51 50.63
C ARG A 183 -53.61 -46.02 50.07
N CYS A 184 -53.84 -45.90 48.76
CA CYS A 184 -55.03 -46.45 48.12
C CYS A 184 -55.17 -47.95 48.35
N ARG A 185 -54.08 -48.71 48.16
CA ARG A 185 -54.06 -50.16 48.40
C ARG A 185 -54.38 -50.54 49.85
N ARG A 186 -53.96 -49.73 50.84
CA ARG A 186 -54.30 -49.95 52.25
C ARG A 186 -55.79 -49.71 52.51
N LEU A 187 -56.31 -48.58 52.05
CA LEU A 187 -57.74 -48.26 52.16
C LEU A 187 -58.63 -49.32 51.50
N GLU A 188 -58.18 -49.88 50.38
CA GLU A 188 -58.93 -50.94 49.69
C GLU A 188 -58.92 -52.27 50.45
N LYS A 189 -57.82 -52.61 51.13
CA LYS A 189 -57.80 -53.75 52.06
C LYS A 189 -58.73 -53.53 53.25
N GLU A 190 -58.67 -52.36 53.87
CA GLU A 190 -59.55 -51.99 54.99
C GLU A 190 -61.05 -52.01 54.61
N ARG A 191 -61.38 -51.86 53.33
CA ARG A 191 -62.77 -51.98 52.83
C ARG A 191 -63.21 -53.43 52.63
N LEU A 192 -62.28 -54.32 52.31
CA LEU A 192 -62.56 -55.72 51.96
C LEU A 192 -62.51 -56.68 53.16
N ASP A 193 -61.79 -56.29 54.22
CA ASP A 193 -61.83 -56.90 55.55
C ASP A 193 -63.06 -56.44 56.35
#